data_AF-A0A8H7GY13-F1
#
_entry.id   AF-A0A8H7GY13-F1
#
_cell.length_a   1.000
_cell.length_b   1.000
_cell.length_c   1.000
_cell.angle_alpha   90.00
_cell.angle_beta   90.00
_cell.angle_gamma   90.00
#
_symmetry.space_group_name_H-M   'P 1'
#
loop_
_entity.id
_entity.type
_entity.pdbx_description
1 polymer ?
#
loop_
_entity_poly.entity_id
_entity_poly.type
_entity_poly.pdbx_seq_one_letter_code
_entity_poly.pdbx_strand_id
1 'polypeptide(L)'
;MSSPQVQQSEPHTHTVPPVNPQQSTSELGGSSNAEELYLESYAFTTAAAIVGSVDRKIFVLLRDGRSVFGILRTFDQFANLVLQDTWERIYLPPASQGGRERFAEVARGVFMVRGENVVMLGELDIDREDEHLYEREQIAFETAEAELKARQQQRVRDETLKTKTYLKRGLIHDFHKADLY
;
A
#
# COMPACT_ATOMS: atom_id res chain seq x y z
N MET A 1 52.40 5.73 -63.60
CA MET A 1 51.29 5.58 -64.56
C MET A 1 50.14 4.94 -63.79
N SER A 2 48.90 5.44 -63.67
CA SER A 2 48.22 6.71 -63.92
C SER A 2 46.88 6.61 -63.15
N SER A 3 46.27 7.76 -62.89
CA SER A 3 45.12 8.16 -62.05
C SER A 3 43.76 7.40 -62.17
N PRO A 4 42.76 7.70 -61.29
CA PRO A 4 41.54 6.91 -61.01
C PRO A 4 40.26 7.44 -61.72
N GLN A 5 39.11 6.76 -61.57
CA GLN A 5 37.81 7.28 -62.01
C GLN A 5 36.61 6.91 -61.11
N VAL A 6 35.55 7.73 -61.19
CA VAL A 6 34.57 8.15 -60.17
C VAL A 6 33.16 7.57 -60.42
N GLN A 7 32.47 7.24 -59.32
CA GLN A 7 31.03 7.27 -58.93
C GLN A 7 29.89 7.43 -59.98
N GLN A 8 28.79 6.66 -59.84
CA GLN A 8 27.38 7.14 -59.83
C GLN A 8 26.33 6.04 -59.54
N SER A 9 25.13 6.46 -59.13
CA SER A 9 24.07 5.79 -58.34
C SER A 9 22.72 5.59 -59.07
N GLU A 10 22.02 4.47 -58.74
CA GLU A 10 20.55 4.16 -58.81
C GLU A 10 19.78 4.30 -60.16
N PRO A 11 18.55 3.72 -60.37
CA PRO A 11 17.54 3.22 -59.40
C PRO A 11 16.83 1.87 -59.71
N HIS A 12 16.00 1.44 -58.75
CA HIS A 12 15.14 0.24 -58.73
C HIS A 12 13.80 0.41 -59.48
N THR A 13 13.28 -0.69 -60.07
CA THR A 13 11.87 -0.83 -60.50
C THR A 13 11.25 -2.13 -60.01
N HIS A 14 10.02 -2.01 -59.51
CA HIS A 14 9.17 -3.05 -58.91
C HIS A 14 8.60 -4.06 -59.92
N THR A 15 8.52 -5.33 -59.52
CA THR A 15 7.61 -6.34 -60.09
C THR A 15 6.85 -7.06 -58.98
N VAL A 16 5.52 -7.14 -59.13
CA VAL A 16 4.57 -7.77 -58.18
C VAL A 16 4.24 -9.19 -58.68
N PRO A 17 4.21 -10.23 -57.83
CA PRO A 17 3.64 -11.53 -58.20
C PRO A 17 2.14 -11.65 -57.81
N PRO A 18 1.38 -12.57 -58.45
CA PRO A 18 -0.08 -12.52 -58.51
C PRO A 18 -0.79 -13.11 -57.29
N VAL A 19 -2.01 -12.61 -57.05
CA VAL A 19 -2.97 -13.04 -56.03
C VAL A 19 -3.64 -14.36 -56.46
N ASN A 20 -3.69 -15.33 -55.54
CA ASN A 20 -4.39 -16.60 -55.71
C ASN A 20 -5.76 -16.55 -55.00
N PRO A 21 -6.91 -16.83 -55.66
CA PRO A 21 -8.22 -16.79 -55.01
C PRO A 21 -8.82 -18.20 -54.83
N GLN A 22 -8.76 -18.74 -53.61
CA GLN A 22 -9.57 -19.85 -53.05
C GLN A 22 -9.06 -20.08 -51.63
N GLN A 23 -9.83 -20.19 -50.54
CA GLN A 23 -11.25 -20.43 -50.32
C GLN A 23 -11.58 -20.00 -48.88
N SER A 24 -12.79 -19.46 -48.71
CA SER A 24 -13.60 -19.32 -47.49
C SER A 24 -13.22 -20.19 -46.28
N THR A 25 -13.21 -19.60 -45.07
CA THR A 25 -14.11 -20.00 -43.96
C THR A 25 -13.98 -19.08 -42.73
N SER A 26 -15.14 -18.87 -42.09
CA SER A 26 -15.41 -18.26 -40.77
C SER A 26 -15.09 -16.78 -40.56
N GLU A 27 -16.09 -15.94 -40.83
CA GLU A 27 -16.44 -14.86 -39.90
C GLU A 27 -16.74 -15.46 -38.52
N LEU A 28 -16.10 -14.97 -37.46
CA LEU A 28 -16.59 -14.86 -36.07
C LEU A 28 -15.46 -14.36 -35.17
N GLY A 29 -15.69 -13.23 -34.46
CA GLY A 29 -14.93 -12.91 -33.25
C GLY A 29 -14.05 -11.65 -33.28
N GLY A 30 -14.55 -10.53 -33.78
CA GLY A 30 -13.94 -9.22 -33.56
C GLY A 30 -14.21 -8.65 -32.17
N SER A 31 -13.78 -9.33 -31.09
CA SER A 31 -13.78 -8.79 -29.72
C SER A 31 -13.04 -9.72 -28.75
N SER A 32 -11.70 -9.71 -28.74
CA SER A 32 -10.95 -10.30 -27.61
C SER A 32 -9.59 -9.69 -27.33
N ASN A 33 -8.91 -9.10 -28.31
CA ASN A 33 -7.52 -8.64 -28.09
C ASN A 33 -7.37 -7.38 -27.23
N ALA A 34 -8.40 -6.54 -27.07
CA ALA A 34 -8.26 -5.31 -26.30
C ALA A 34 -8.32 -5.59 -24.79
N GLU A 35 -9.34 -6.33 -24.34
CA GLU A 35 -9.54 -6.67 -22.93
C GLU A 35 -8.42 -7.57 -22.38
N GLU A 36 -7.89 -8.47 -23.21
CA GLU A 36 -6.75 -9.33 -22.88
C GLU A 36 -5.45 -8.50 -22.69
N LEU A 37 -5.22 -7.49 -23.55
CA LEU A 37 -4.12 -6.53 -23.39
C LEU A 37 -4.29 -5.61 -22.16
N TYR A 38 -5.53 -5.25 -21.81
CA TYR A 38 -5.84 -4.46 -20.61
C TYR A 38 -5.55 -5.26 -19.33
N LEU A 39 -5.82 -6.57 -19.30
CA LEU A 39 -5.46 -7.44 -18.18
C LEU A 39 -3.94 -7.62 -18.04
N GLU A 40 -3.20 -7.71 -19.15
CA GLU A 40 -1.73 -7.79 -19.12
C GLU A 40 -1.06 -6.49 -18.65
N SER A 41 -1.74 -5.35 -18.72
CA SER A 41 -1.17 -4.05 -18.34
C SER A 41 -1.07 -3.83 -16.82
N TYR A 42 -1.84 -4.56 -16.00
CA TYR A 42 -1.83 -4.45 -14.55
C TYR A 42 -1.11 -5.64 -13.91
N ALA A 43 0.05 -5.37 -13.32
CA ALA A 43 0.70 -6.36 -12.48
C ALA A 43 -0.06 -6.52 -11.16
N PHE A 44 -0.73 -7.66 -10.97
CA PHE A 44 -1.40 -8.00 -9.70
C PHE A 44 -0.43 -8.65 -8.71
N THR A 45 0.57 -7.89 -8.29
CA THR A 45 1.57 -8.34 -7.29
C THR A 45 1.65 -7.35 -6.14
N THR A 46 2.06 -7.82 -4.95
CA THR A 46 2.35 -6.94 -3.81
C THR A 46 3.32 -5.83 -4.20
N ALA A 47 4.37 -6.17 -4.95
CA ALA A 47 5.36 -5.20 -5.37
C ALA A 47 4.75 -4.12 -6.28
N ALA A 48 3.89 -4.50 -7.22
CA ALA A 48 3.19 -3.55 -8.08
C ALA A 48 2.21 -2.66 -7.31
N ALA A 49 1.61 -3.16 -6.22
CA ALA A 49 0.73 -2.36 -5.37
C ALA A 49 1.49 -1.31 -4.53
N ILE A 50 2.74 -1.58 -4.14
CA ILE A 50 3.53 -0.70 -3.25
C ILE A 50 4.48 0.21 -4.04
N VAL A 51 4.95 -0.19 -5.22
CA VAL A 51 5.97 0.54 -5.99
C VAL A 51 5.56 1.99 -6.30
N GLY A 52 4.27 2.23 -6.52
CA GLY A 52 3.74 3.58 -6.77
C GLY A 52 3.86 4.53 -5.57
N SER A 53 4.01 3.99 -4.37
CA SER A 53 4.14 4.76 -3.12
C SER A 53 5.59 5.05 -2.71
N VAL A 54 6.59 4.60 -3.49
CA VAL A 54 8.00 4.92 -3.23
C VAL A 54 8.22 6.43 -3.35
N ASP A 55 9.01 6.96 -2.42
CA ASP A 55 9.27 8.38 -2.21
C ASP A 55 8.03 9.23 -1.94
N ARG A 56 6.90 8.59 -1.59
CA ARG A 56 5.68 9.27 -1.14
C ARG A 56 5.49 9.12 0.35
N LYS A 57 4.74 10.05 0.93
CA LYS A 57 4.30 9.96 2.32
C LYS A 57 3.21 8.89 2.43
N ILE A 58 3.39 7.94 3.34
CA ILE A 58 2.45 6.87 3.57
C ILE A 58 2.09 6.78 5.04
N PHE A 59 0.88 6.28 5.29
CA PHE A 59 0.43 5.76 6.57
C PHE A 59 0.65 4.24 6.61
N VAL A 60 1.05 3.71 7.76
CA VAL A 60 1.18 2.28 8.03
C VAL A 60 0.50 1.96 9.37
N LEU A 61 -0.45 1.03 9.34
CA LEU A 61 -1.06 0.43 10.54
C LEU A 61 -0.34 -0.88 10.86
N LEU A 62 0.14 -1.00 12.09
CA LEU A 62 0.84 -2.18 12.59
C LEU A 62 -0.08 -3.11 13.37
N ARG A 63 0.30 -4.38 13.47
CA ARG A 63 -0.46 -5.44 14.18
C ARG A 63 -0.70 -5.12 15.66
N ASP A 64 0.24 -4.44 16.30
CA ASP A 64 0.11 -3.98 17.69
C ASP A 64 -0.79 -2.73 17.86
N GLY A 65 -1.42 -2.29 16.76
CA GLY A 65 -2.32 -1.14 16.72
C GLY A 65 -1.62 0.20 16.57
N ARG A 66 -0.28 0.23 16.45
CA ARG A 66 0.46 1.48 16.25
C ARG A 66 0.24 2.03 14.84
N SER A 67 0.23 3.35 14.76
CA SER A 67 -0.05 4.14 13.57
C SER A 67 1.19 4.97 13.24
N VAL A 68 1.81 4.69 12.10
CA VAL A 68 3.11 5.25 11.72
C VAL A 68 2.99 5.96 10.36
N PHE A 69 3.60 7.13 10.26
CA PHE A 69 3.53 8.03 9.11
C PHE A 69 4.95 8.34 8.68
N GLY A 70 5.28 8.23 7.39
CA GLY A 70 6.64 8.50 6.93
C GLY A 70 6.79 8.40 5.42
N ILE A 71 7.98 8.69 4.93
CA ILE A 71 8.30 8.61 3.50
C ILE A 71 8.83 7.21 3.19
N LEU A 72 8.16 6.47 2.31
CA LEU A 72 8.61 5.13 1.92
C LEU A 72 9.86 5.24 1.03
N ARG A 73 10.99 4.68 1.46
CA ARG A 73 12.25 4.70 0.68
C ARG A 73 12.52 3.42 -0.07
N THR A 74 12.25 2.29 0.56
CA THR A 74 12.40 0.98 -0.10
C THR A 74 11.47 -0.03 0.55
N PHE A 75 11.16 -1.07 -0.22
CA PHE A 75 10.37 -2.21 0.22
C PHE A 75 10.84 -3.48 -0.50
N ASP A 76 10.38 -4.64 -0.03
CA ASP A 76 10.55 -5.92 -0.72
C ASP A 76 9.22 -6.63 -1.01
N GLN A 77 9.26 -7.77 -1.69
CA GLN A 77 8.05 -8.54 -2.03
C GLN A 77 7.28 -9.08 -0.81
N PHE A 78 7.90 -9.08 0.38
CA PHE A 78 7.26 -9.47 1.64
C PHE A 78 6.66 -8.27 2.38
N ALA A 79 6.69 -7.07 1.78
CA ALA A 79 6.29 -5.81 2.38
C ALA A 79 7.11 -5.45 3.63
N ASN A 80 8.38 -5.86 3.72
CA ASN A 80 9.31 -5.21 4.64
C ASN A 80 9.54 -3.78 4.14
N LEU A 81 9.39 -2.78 5.00
CA LEU A 81 9.41 -1.36 4.62
C LEU A 81 10.57 -0.65 5.31
N VAL A 82 11.17 0.31 4.60
CA VAL A 82 12.07 1.31 5.20
C VAL A 82 11.44 2.68 5.01
N LEU A 83 11.09 3.32 6.12
CA LEU A 83 10.51 4.65 6.18
C LEU A 83 11.56 5.66 6.64
N GLN A 84 11.54 6.85 6.04
CA GLN A 84 12.29 8.01 6.49
C GLN A 84 11.33 9.06 7.07
N ASP A 85 11.86 9.93 7.94
CA ASP A 85 11.11 11.06 8.53
C ASP A 85 9.83 10.59 9.21
N THR A 86 9.98 9.48 9.91
CA THR A 86 8.87 8.70 10.46
C THR A 86 8.34 9.35 11.73
N TRP A 87 7.03 9.48 11.82
CA TRP A 87 6.28 9.89 13.00
C TRP A 87 5.36 8.76 13.44
N GLU A 88 5.34 8.49 14.73
CA GLU A 88 4.31 7.65 15.33
C GLU A 88 3.24 8.55 15.93
N ARG A 89 1.97 8.27 15.61
CA ARG A 89 0.81 9.05 16.04
C ARG A 89 -0.18 8.16 16.78
N ILE A 90 -0.63 8.61 17.94
CA ILE A 90 -1.67 7.95 18.74
C ILE A 90 -2.93 8.81 18.71
N TYR A 91 -4.06 8.20 18.39
CA TYR A 91 -5.37 8.84 18.46
C TYR A 91 -6.13 8.34 19.69
N LEU A 92 -6.72 9.26 20.46
CA LEU A 92 -7.50 8.97 21.66
C LEU A 92 -8.84 9.70 21.62
N PRO A 93 -9.90 9.12 22.20
CA PRO A 93 -11.17 9.82 22.31
C PRO A 93 -11.07 10.95 23.35
N PRO A 94 -12.09 11.82 23.43
CA PRO A 94 -12.13 12.89 24.43
C PRO A 94 -11.97 12.38 25.87
N ALA A 95 -11.31 13.17 26.72
CA ALA A 95 -11.14 12.84 28.14
C ALA A 95 -12.44 13.02 28.94
N SER A 96 -13.31 13.93 28.50
CA SER A 96 -14.61 14.23 29.11
C SER A 96 -15.69 14.28 28.04
N GLN A 97 -16.95 14.08 28.44
CA GLN A 97 -18.06 14.23 27.52
C GLN A 97 -18.13 15.67 26.99
N GLY A 98 -18.18 15.82 25.66
CA GLY A 98 -18.14 17.13 24.99
C GLY A 98 -16.75 17.73 24.83
N GLY A 99 -15.68 17.04 25.26
CA GLY A 99 -14.30 17.44 24.99
C GLY A 99 -13.88 17.20 23.54
N ARG A 100 -12.72 17.75 23.16
CA ARG A 100 -12.11 17.52 21.85
C ARG A 100 -11.49 16.12 21.81
N GLU A 101 -11.47 15.51 20.63
CA GLU A 101 -10.66 14.31 20.41
C GLU A 101 -9.19 14.64 20.60
N ARG A 102 -8.39 13.65 21.03
CA ARG A 102 -7.00 13.87 21.41
C ARG A 102 -6.06 13.12 20.48
N PHE A 103 -4.85 13.63 20.31
CA PHE A 103 -3.78 12.92 19.63
C PHE A 103 -2.42 13.22 20.26
N ALA A 104 -1.44 12.38 19.97
CA ALA A 104 -0.05 12.64 20.33
C ALA A 104 0.88 12.11 19.24
N GLU A 105 2.07 12.70 19.13
CA GLU A 105 3.05 12.37 18.11
C GLU A 105 4.46 12.28 18.69
N VAL A 106 5.27 11.39 18.12
CA VAL A 106 6.71 11.32 18.42
C VAL A 106 7.50 11.00 17.15
N ALA A 107 8.62 11.68 16.97
CA ALA A 107 9.54 11.40 15.87
C ALA A 107 10.27 10.07 16.10
N ARG A 108 10.31 9.23 15.07
CA ARG A 108 11.04 7.96 15.02
C ARG A 108 12.21 7.97 14.04
N GLY A 109 12.24 8.94 13.11
CA GLY A 109 13.34 9.09 12.15
C GLY A 109 13.33 8.00 11.08
N VAL A 110 14.44 7.26 10.93
CA VAL A 110 14.50 6.10 10.03
C VAL A 110 13.90 4.89 10.73
N PHE A 111 12.90 4.26 10.12
CA PHE A 111 12.13 3.19 10.72
C PHE A 111 12.01 2.00 9.78
N MET A 112 12.51 0.84 10.19
CA MET A 112 12.40 -0.41 9.43
C MET A 112 11.27 -1.27 10.00
N VAL A 113 10.28 -1.55 9.17
CA VAL A 113 9.11 -2.36 9.53
C VAL A 113 9.20 -3.72 8.87
N ARG A 114 9.00 -4.77 9.66
CA ARG A 114 8.92 -6.14 9.14
C ARG A 114 7.52 -6.43 8.62
N GLY A 115 7.42 -7.01 7.42
CA GLY A 115 6.19 -7.10 6.63
C GLY A 115 5.06 -7.87 7.31
N GLU A 116 5.32 -8.91 8.10
CA GLU A 116 4.26 -9.62 8.80
C GLU A 116 3.59 -8.81 9.93
N ASN A 117 4.17 -7.66 10.31
CA ASN A 117 3.58 -6.75 11.28
C ASN A 117 2.76 -5.64 10.62
N VAL A 118 2.78 -5.52 9.29
CA VAL A 118 1.98 -4.56 8.54
C VAL A 118 0.56 -5.13 8.38
N VAL A 119 -0.43 -4.38 8.87
CA VAL A 119 -1.85 -4.70 8.66
C VAL A 119 -2.33 -4.08 7.35
N MET A 120 -2.04 -2.79 7.17
CA MET A 120 -2.34 -2.06 5.95
C MET A 120 -1.40 -0.85 5.83
N LEU A 121 -1.24 -0.37 4.60
CA LEU A 121 -0.58 0.88 4.29
C LEU A 121 -1.35 1.64 3.21
N GLY A 122 -1.16 2.95 3.14
CA GLY A 122 -1.76 3.79 2.11
C GLY A 122 -1.00 5.08 1.92
N GLU A 123 -0.98 5.57 0.68
CA GLU A 123 -0.45 6.89 0.36
C GLU A 123 -1.29 8.00 0.98
N LEU A 124 -0.63 9.06 1.43
CA LEU A 124 -1.25 10.24 2.01
C LEU A 124 -1.06 11.46 1.11
N ASP A 125 -2.09 12.28 1.06
CA ASP A 125 -2.01 13.62 0.50
C ASP A 125 -1.43 14.57 1.56
N ILE A 126 -0.21 15.05 1.30
CA ILE A 126 0.55 15.91 2.21
C ILE A 126 -0.17 17.22 2.56
N ASP A 127 -1.05 17.70 1.68
CA ASP A 127 -1.74 18.97 1.88
C ASP A 127 -2.94 18.82 2.82
N ARG A 128 -3.44 17.60 3.01
CA ARG A 128 -4.71 17.31 3.70
C ARG A 128 -4.55 16.45 4.95
N GLU A 129 -3.47 15.70 5.08
CA GLU A 129 -3.32 14.71 6.15
C GLU A 129 -3.28 15.28 7.58
N ASP A 130 -3.01 16.57 7.74
CA ASP A 130 -2.97 17.24 9.05
C ASP A 130 -4.23 18.07 9.33
N GLU A 131 -5.14 18.20 8.36
CA GLU A 131 -6.35 19.04 8.49
C GLU A 131 -7.20 18.64 9.69
N HIS A 132 -7.40 17.33 9.90
CA HIS A 132 -8.19 16.81 11.03
C HIS A 132 -7.50 16.93 12.38
N LEU A 133 -6.21 17.30 12.43
CA LEU A 133 -5.49 17.48 13.68
C LEU A 133 -5.75 18.85 14.29
N TYR A 134 -6.05 19.87 13.47
CA TYR A 134 -6.37 21.22 13.97
C TYR A 134 -7.60 21.23 14.88
N GLU A 135 -8.51 20.28 14.68
CA GLU A 135 -9.73 20.11 15.49
C GLU A 135 -9.49 19.31 16.78
N ARG A 136 -8.32 18.67 16.93
CA ARG A 136 -7.96 17.81 18.07
C ARG A 136 -7.07 18.52 19.07
N GLU A 137 -7.05 18.00 20.29
CA GLU A 137 -6.13 18.42 21.34
C GLU A 137 -4.86 17.56 21.31
N GLN A 138 -3.69 18.19 21.13
CA GLN A 138 -2.41 17.50 21.22
C GLN A 138 -2.01 17.32 22.69
N ILE A 139 -1.68 16.09 23.09
CA ILE A 139 -1.20 15.76 24.44
C ILE A 139 0.21 15.17 24.39
N ALA A 140 0.87 15.06 25.55
CA ALA A 140 2.18 14.43 25.65
C ALA A 140 2.13 12.95 25.23
N PHE A 141 3.13 12.51 24.46
CA PHE A 141 3.18 11.16 23.90
C PHE A 141 3.19 10.09 24.99
N GLU A 142 3.95 10.28 26.07
CA GLU A 142 4.05 9.35 27.19
C GLU A 142 2.69 9.16 27.88
N THR A 143 1.92 10.24 28.02
CA THR A 143 0.56 10.19 28.58
C THR A 143 -0.39 9.43 27.65
N ALA A 144 -0.31 9.68 26.34
CA ALA A 144 -1.13 8.99 25.35
C ALA A 144 -0.80 7.49 25.28
N GLU A 145 0.49 7.14 25.31
CA GLU A 145 0.98 5.76 25.29
C GLU A 145 0.53 4.98 26.54
N ALA A 146 0.63 5.60 27.72
CA ALA A 146 0.16 4.99 28.96
C ALA A 146 -1.36 4.71 28.93
N GLU A 147 -2.15 5.67 28.44
CA GLU A 147 -3.61 5.51 28.30
C GLU A 147 -3.96 4.42 27.27
N LEU A 148 -3.32 4.42 26.10
CA LEU A 148 -3.52 3.42 25.06
C LEU A 148 -3.19 2.01 25.59
N LYS A 149 -2.06 1.86 26.28
CA LYS A 149 -1.64 0.59 26.89
C LYS A 149 -2.66 0.10 27.92
N ALA A 150 -3.22 0.99 28.75
CA ALA A 150 -4.26 0.63 29.71
C ALA A 150 -5.53 0.13 29.00
N ARG A 151 -5.99 0.84 27.95
CA ARG A 151 -7.15 0.45 27.13
C ARG A 151 -6.93 -0.90 26.44
N GLN A 152 -5.77 -1.11 25.84
CA GLN A 152 -5.41 -2.38 25.19
C GLN A 152 -5.38 -3.54 26.19
N GLN A 153 -4.81 -3.34 27.39
CA GLN A 153 -4.83 -4.36 28.44
C GLN A 153 -6.25 -4.72 28.88
N GLN A 154 -7.14 -3.72 28.98
CA GLN A 154 -8.55 -3.97 29.27
C GLN A 154 -9.23 -4.76 28.15
N ARG A 155 -9.07 -4.35 26.89
CA ARG A 155 -9.57 -5.08 25.71
C ARG A 155 -9.10 -6.53 25.72
N VAL A 156 -7.81 -6.78 25.93
CA VAL A 156 -7.25 -8.14 26.01
C VAL A 156 -7.92 -8.98 27.10
N ARG A 157 -8.17 -8.41 28.28
CA ARG A 157 -8.85 -9.12 29.38
C ARG A 157 -10.30 -9.45 28.99
N ASP A 158 -11.03 -8.48 28.46
CA ASP A 158 -12.42 -8.62 28.09
C ASP A 158 -12.60 -9.64 26.95
N GLU A 159 -11.76 -9.57 25.91
CA GLU A 159 -11.77 -10.53 24.80
C GLU A 159 -11.39 -11.94 25.25
N THR A 160 -10.41 -12.08 26.14
CA THR A 160 -10.06 -13.40 26.72
C THR A 160 -11.23 -14.01 27.51
N LEU A 161 -12.01 -13.18 28.21
CA LEU A 161 -13.20 -13.64 28.94
C LEU A 161 -14.33 -14.03 27.98
N LYS A 162 -14.55 -13.26 26.91
CA LYS A 162 -15.51 -13.60 25.85
C LYS A 162 -15.16 -14.92 25.18
N THR A 163 -13.90 -15.15 24.81
CA THR A 163 -13.44 -16.43 24.24
C THR A 163 -13.83 -17.61 25.11
N LYS A 164 -13.57 -17.54 26.43
CA LYS A 164 -13.97 -18.60 27.37
C LYS A 164 -15.48 -18.79 27.46
N THR A 165 -16.24 -17.69 27.41
CA THR A 165 -17.70 -17.72 27.51
C THR A 165 -18.35 -18.30 26.26
N TYR A 166 -17.85 -17.94 25.08
CA TYR A 166 -18.33 -18.41 23.79
C TYR A 166 -17.97 -19.87 23.56
N LEU A 167 -16.76 -20.29 23.93
CA LEU A 167 -16.35 -21.68 23.84
C LEU A 167 -17.27 -22.61 24.65
N LYS A 168 -17.70 -22.19 25.84
CA LYS A 168 -18.68 -22.94 26.66
C LYS A 168 -20.04 -23.11 25.98
N ARG A 169 -20.37 -22.26 25.01
CA ARG A 169 -21.60 -22.31 24.20
C ARG A 169 -21.38 -22.97 22.83
N GLY A 170 -20.20 -23.53 22.58
CA GLY A 170 -19.86 -24.11 21.28
C GLY A 170 -19.54 -23.09 20.18
N LEU A 171 -19.33 -21.82 20.54
CA LEU A 171 -18.99 -20.74 19.61
C LEU A 171 -17.47 -20.50 19.63
N ILE A 172 -16.88 -20.32 18.44
CA ILE A 172 -15.46 -20.00 18.28
C ILE A 172 -15.27 -18.48 18.33
N HIS A 173 -14.29 -18.04 19.10
CA HIS A 173 -13.87 -16.64 19.18
C HIS A 173 -12.34 -16.62 19.29
N ASP A 174 -11.70 -16.50 18.13
CA ASP A 174 -10.25 -16.50 18.05
C ASP A 174 -9.73 -15.08 18.27
N PHE A 175 -8.99 -14.90 19.36
CA PHE A 175 -8.43 -13.62 19.75
C PHE A 175 -6.95 -13.80 20.09
N HIS A 176 -6.10 -13.12 19.32
CA HIS A 176 -4.66 -13.09 19.55
C HIS A 176 -4.27 -11.78 20.24
N LYS A 177 -3.55 -11.90 21.36
CA LYS A 177 -3.15 -10.73 22.17
C LYS A 177 -2.20 -9.77 21.45
N ALA A 178 -1.55 -10.22 20.39
CA ALA A 178 -0.63 -9.43 19.58
C ALA A 178 -1.34 -8.67 18.45
N ASP A 179 -2.63 -8.95 18.21
CA ASP A 179 -3.43 -8.37 17.13
C ASP A 179 -4.36 -7.33 17.77
N LEU A 180 -3.83 -6.13 17.97
CA LEU A 180 -4.47 -5.03 18.71
C LEU A 180 -5.02 -3.90 17.82
N TYR A 181 -4.98 -4.11 16.50
CA TYR A 181 -5.59 -3.21 15.52
C TYR A 181 -7.13 -3.18 15.57
#